data_AF-A0A0Q4LXE0-F1
#
_entry.id   AF-A0A0Q4LXE0-F1
#
_cell.length_a   1.000
_cell.length_b   1.000
_cell.length_c   1.000
_cell.angle_alpha   90.00
_cell.angle_beta   90.00
_cell.angle_gamma   90.00
#
_symmetry.space_group_name_H-M   'P 1'
#
loop_
_entity.id
_entity.type
_entity.pdbx_description
1 polymer ?
#
loop_
_entity_poly.entity_id
_entity_poly.type
_entity_poly.pdbx_seq_one_letter_code
_entity_poly.pdbx_strand_id
1 'polypeptide(L)'
;MNRFTFVAAAAFAVSACGAQTPQQQRAEQLRDQADAQADAIEAAAENQTAQMKVEAEGLLNQAGQGGGYDAQRLKVRAEAIRDEAKLVEQQAEARAKAVRDAGEAQASAALAK
;
A
#
# COMPACT_ATOMS: atom_id res chain seq x y z
N MET A 1 -66.97 28.55 -14.12
CA MET A 1 -66.19 29.64 -14.74
C MET A 1 -65.38 30.27 -13.61
N ASN A 2 -64.06 30.15 -13.51
CA ASN A 2 -63.05 30.66 -14.44
C ASN A 2 -61.81 29.76 -14.52
N ARG A 3 -61.24 29.73 -15.73
CA ARG A 3 -59.96 29.14 -16.11
C ARG A 3 -58.84 30.16 -15.82
N PHE A 4 -57.71 29.72 -15.28
CA PHE A 4 -56.41 30.38 -15.49
C PHE A 4 -55.28 29.33 -15.51
N THR A 5 -54.95 28.95 -16.75
CA THR A 5 -53.63 28.85 -17.38
C THR A 5 -52.38 28.48 -16.56
N PHE A 6 -51.76 27.37 -17.01
CA PHE A 6 -50.35 26.98 -16.96
C PHE A 6 -49.34 28.14 -16.91
N VAL A 7 -48.34 28.05 -16.01
CA VAL A 7 -46.97 28.55 -16.24
C VAL A 7 -45.94 27.62 -15.59
N ALA A 8 -45.09 27.07 -16.45
CA ALA A 8 -43.68 26.73 -16.30
C ALA A 8 -43.23 25.74 -15.21
N ALA A 9 -42.92 24.54 -15.70
CA ALA A 9 -41.78 23.76 -15.27
C ALA A 9 -40.46 24.57 -15.33
N ALA A 10 -39.44 24.03 -14.65
CA ALA A 10 -38.01 24.40 -14.68
C ALA A 10 -37.51 25.33 -13.57
N ALA A 11 -37.17 24.74 -12.41
CA ALA A 11 -36.17 25.32 -11.50
C ALA A 11 -35.55 24.28 -10.53
N PHE A 12 -35.21 23.07 -11.00
CA PHE A 12 -34.31 22.16 -10.27
C PHE A 12 -33.12 21.73 -11.15
N ALA A 13 -32.49 22.71 -11.81
CA ALA A 13 -31.30 22.52 -12.62
C ALA A 13 -30.07 23.20 -12.00
N VAL A 14 -29.84 23.01 -10.69
CA VAL A 14 -28.60 23.45 -10.03
C VAL A 14 -28.09 22.39 -9.03
N SER A 15 -27.68 21.23 -9.54
CA SER A 15 -26.80 20.30 -8.81
C SER A 15 -25.88 19.51 -9.75
N ALA A 16 -25.63 20.03 -10.95
CA ALA A 16 -24.81 19.36 -11.96
C ALA A 16 -23.45 20.06 -12.10
N CYS A 17 -22.60 19.94 -11.07
CA CYS A 17 -21.13 20.02 -11.17
C CYS A 17 -20.51 19.57 -9.84
N GLY A 18 -20.02 18.33 -9.77
CA GLY A 18 -18.93 17.95 -8.86
C GLY A 18 -19.26 17.09 -7.63
N ALA A 19 -20.51 16.71 -7.35
CA ALA A 19 -20.79 15.85 -6.20
C ALA A 19 -20.59 14.38 -6.54
N GLN A 20 -19.52 13.80 -6.02
CA GLN A 20 -19.25 12.37 -6.03
C GLN A 20 -20.42 11.61 -5.40
N THR A 21 -20.85 10.52 -6.04
CA THR A 21 -21.97 9.72 -5.54
C THR A 21 -21.60 9.03 -4.22
N PRO A 22 -22.55 8.73 -3.32
CA PRO A 22 -22.27 7.97 -2.10
C PRO A 22 -21.57 6.62 -2.36
N GLN A 23 -21.89 5.97 -3.48
CA GLN A 23 -21.24 4.74 -3.93
C GLN A 23 -19.77 4.97 -4.29
N GLN A 24 -19.47 6.06 -5.00
CA GLN A 24 -18.09 6.45 -5.31
C GLN A 24 -17.30 6.80 -4.05
N GLN A 25 -17.89 7.52 -3.09
CA GLN A 25 -17.22 7.82 -1.81
C GLN A 25 -16.89 6.54 -1.03
N ARG A 26 -17.82 5.59 -1.01
CA ARG A 26 -17.59 4.30 -0.35
C ARG A 26 -16.51 3.48 -1.04
N ALA A 27 -16.49 3.48 -2.37
CA ALA A 27 -15.46 2.78 -3.15
C ALA A 27 -14.07 3.38 -2.92
N GLU A 28 -13.94 4.70 -2.87
CA GLU A 28 -12.67 5.37 -2.53
C GLU A 28 -12.24 5.06 -1.11
N GLN A 29 -13.13 5.15 -0.12
CA GLN A 29 -12.79 4.77 1.26
C GLN A 29 -12.27 3.33 1.38
N LEU A 30 -12.78 2.40 0.58
CA LEU A 30 -12.29 1.01 0.56
C LEU A 30 -10.88 0.91 -0.06
N ARG A 31 -10.59 1.70 -1.10
CA ARG A 31 -9.26 1.78 -1.71
C ARG A 31 -8.27 2.42 -0.73
N ASP A 32 -8.60 3.57 -0.19
CA ASP A 32 -7.74 4.30 0.75
C ASP A 32 -7.41 3.47 2.00
N GLN A 33 -8.40 2.73 2.53
CA GLN A 33 -8.18 1.82 3.66
C GLN A 33 -7.27 0.65 3.31
N ALA A 34 -7.38 0.11 2.10
CA ALA A 34 -6.53 -0.98 1.64
C ALA A 34 -5.10 -0.48 1.38
N ASP A 35 -4.95 0.68 0.74
CA ASP A 35 -3.65 1.31 0.50
C ASP A 35 -2.95 1.65 1.82
N ALA A 36 -3.64 2.26 2.78
CA ALA A 36 -3.06 2.55 4.09
C ALA A 36 -2.60 1.28 4.83
N GLN A 37 -3.33 0.17 4.70
CA GLN A 37 -2.93 -1.12 5.27
C GLN A 37 -1.72 -1.73 4.54
N ALA A 38 -1.71 -1.65 3.22
CA ALA A 38 -0.61 -2.13 2.38
C ALA A 38 0.68 -1.35 2.68
N ASP A 39 0.60 -0.03 2.78
CA ASP A 39 1.72 0.84 3.11
C ASP A 39 2.24 0.57 4.53
N ALA A 40 1.36 0.28 5.49
CA ALA A 40 1.78 -0.13 6.82
C ALA A 40 2.56 -1.47 6.83
N ILE A 41 2.18 -2.42 5.96
CA ILE A 41 2.90 -3.69 5.79
C ILE A 41 4.28 -3.45 5.20
N GLU A 42 4.36 -2.65 4.13
CA GLU A 42 5.64 -2.31 3.48
C GLU A 42 6.56 -1.54 4.43
N ALA A 43 6.04 -0.55 5.16
CA ALA A 43 6.81 0.22 6.14
C ALA A 43 7.30 -0.65 7.31
N ALA A 44 6.49 -1.59 7.80
CA ALA A 44 6.92 -2.52 8.85
C ALA A 44 8.08 -3.41 8.37
N ALA A 45 7.99 -3.91 7.14
CA ALA A 45 9.04 -4.71 6.54
C ALA A 45 10.32 -3.89 6.28
N GLU A 46 10.19 -2.67 5.76
CA GLU A 46 11.33 -1.77 5.55
C GLU A 46 12.08 -1.48 6.86
N ASN A 47 11.34 -1.19 7.94
CA ASN A 47 11.94 -0.97 9.26
C ASN A 47 12.68 -2.21 9.77
N GLN A 48 12.14 -3.41 9.54
CA GLN A 48 12.80 -4.66 9.88
C GLN A 48 14.05 -4.89 9.04
N THR A 49 13.95 -4.70 7.72
CA THR A 49 15.05 -5.00 6.79
C THR A 49 16.17 -3.96 6.89
N ALA A 50 15.87 -2.72 7.28
CA ALA A 50 16.86 -1.72 7.61
C ALA A 50 17.78 -2.18 8.75
N GLN A 51 17.22 -2.77 9.81
CA GLN A 51 18.01 -3.32 10.93
C GLN A 51 18.90 -4.48 10.47
N MET A 52 18.38 -5.36 9.63
CA MET A 52 19.14 -6.47 9.06
C MET A 52 20.29 -5.99 8.17
N LYS A 53 20.07 -4.95 7.35
CA LYS A 53 21.10 -4.33 6.52
C LYS A 53 22.23 -3.74 7.38
N VAL A 54 21.88 -3.05 8.46
CA VAL A 54 22.85 -2.52 9.44
C VAL A 54 23.66 -3.65 10.10
N GLU A 55 23.02 -4.76 10.50
CA GLU A 55 23.72 -5.92 11.04
C GLU A 55 24.72 -6.51 10.03
N ALA A 56 24.28 -6.71 8.79
CA ALA A 56 25.11 -7.23 7.71
C ALA A 56 26.31 -6.30 7.43
N GLU A 57 26.11 -4.99 7.41
CA GLU A 57 27.20 -4.02 7.27
C GLU A 57 28.19 -4.08 8.44
N GLY A 58 27.69 -4.25 9.67
CA GLY A 58 28.54 -4.47 10.84
C GLY A 58 29.45 -5.69 10.68
N LEU A 59 28.93 -6.81 10.18
CA LEU A 59 29.71 -8.01 9.91
C LEU A 59 30.74 -7.81 8.80
N LEU A 60 30.39 -7.07 7.74
CA LEU A 60 31.33 -6.74 6.66
C LEU A 60 32.46 -5.84 7.15
N ASN A 61 32.16 -4.86 8.01
CA ASN A 61 33.17 -3.99 8.61
C ASN A 61 34.12 -4.78 9.52
N GLN A 62 33.62 -5.75 10.29
CA GLN A 62 34.47 -6.67 11.07
C GLN A 62 35.33 -7.56 10.16
N ALA A 63 34.74 -8.08 9.08
CA ALA A 63 35.44 -8.89 8.09
C ALA A 63 36.52 -8.11 7.34
N GLY A 64 36.36 -6.79 7.16
CA GLY A 64 37.36 -5.92 6.52
C GLY A 64 38.57 -5.64 7.41
N GLN A 65 38.43 -5.79 8.73
CA GLN A 65 39.51 -5.61 9.71
C GLN A 65 40.33 -6.88 9.94
N GLY A 66 39.75 -8.05 9.64
CA GLY A 66 40.39 -9.36 9.75
C GLY A 66 40.76 -9.96 8.38
N GLY A 67 41.74 -10.85 8.36
CA GLY A 67 42.08 -11.66 7.19
C GLY A 67 41.69 -13.13 7.37
N GLY A 68 41.73 -13.90 6.28
CA GLY A 68 41.63 -15.36 6.33
C GLY A 68 40.21 -15.91 6.54
N TYR A 69 40.14 -17.11 7.11
CA TYR A 69 38.91 -17.90 7.19
C TYR A 69 37.77 -17.22 7.97
N ASP A 70 38.08 -16.58 9.09
CA ASP A 70 37.06 -15.92 9.91
C ASP A 70 36.44 -14.72 9.19
N ALA A 71 37.24 -13.95 8.46
CA ALA A 71 36.73 -12.88 7.61
C ALA A 71 35.79 -13.42 6.52
N GLN A 72 36.10 -14.57 5.92
CA GLN A 72 35.25 -15.19 4.92
C GLN A 72 33.93 -15.69 5.52
N ARG A 73 33.96 -16.27 6.72
CA ARG A 73 32.74 -16.67 7.44
C ARG A 73 31.82 -15.48 7.76
N LEU A 74 32.39 -14.36 8.19
CA LEU A 74 31.64 -13.13 8.44
C LEU A 74 30.97 -12.59 7.17
N LYS A 75 31.68 -12.61 6.03
CA LYS A 75 31.11 -12.21 4.73
C LYS A 75 29.93 -13.07 4.32
N VAL A 76 30.07 -14.40 4.39
CA VAL A 76 28.98 -15.34 4.07
C VAL A 76 27.77 -15.11 4.97
N ARG A 77 28.00 -14.85 6.27
CA ARG A 77 26.91 -14.53 7.19
C ARG A 77 26.21 -13.21 6.85
N ALA A 78 26.97 -12.18 6.46
CA ALA A 78 26.41 -10.91 6.03
C ALA A 78 25.57 -11.05 4.74
N GLU A 79 26.03 -11.87 3.79
CA GLU A 79 25.29 -12.19 2.57
C GLU A 79 23.97 -12.91 2.89
N ALA A 80 24.01 -13.91 3.78
CA ALA A 80 22.80 -14.61 4.20
C ALA A 80 21.76 -13.66 4.83
N ILE A 81 22.18 -12.74 5.69
CA ILE A 81 21.28 -11.72 6.29
C ILE A 81 20.68 -10.81 5.21
N ARG A 82 21.48 -10.41 4.20
CA ARG A 82 20.99 -9.59 3.08
C ARG A 82 19.97 -10.33 2.24
N ASP A 83 20.18 -11.62 1.99
CA ASP A 83 19.23 -12.44 1.23
C ASP A 83 17.95 -12.69 2.02
N GLU A 84 18.05 -12.91 3.33
CA GLU A 84 16.88 -12.99 4.22
C GLU A 84 16.09 -11.67 4.22
N ALA A 85 16.77 -10.52 4.27
CA ALA A 85 16.13 -9.22 4.17
C ALA A 85 15.34 -9.05 2.85
N LYS A 86 15.90 -9.48 1.71
CA LYS A 86 15.18 -9.46 0.43
C LYS A 86 13.92 -10.34 0.46
N LEU A 87 13.99 -11.51 1.10
CA LEU A 87 12.83 -12.40 1.22
C LEU A 87 11.72 -11.77 2.08
N VAL A 88 12.08 -11.04 3.14
CA VAL A 88 11.13 -10.28 3.96
C VAL A 88 10.47 -9.17 3.14
N GLU A 89 11.23 -8.40 2.37
CA GLU A 89 10.71 -7.36 1.47
C GLU A 89 9.73 -7.94 0.43
N GLN A 90 10.12 -9.02 -0.25
CA GLN A 90 9.28 -9.69 -1.24
C GLN A 90 7.99 -10.25 -0.62
N GLN A 91 8.06 -10.83 0.58
CA GLN A 91 6.89 -11.31 1.29
C GLN A 91 5.95 -10.16 1.65
N ALA A 92 6.49 -9.02 2.09
CA ALA A 92 5.71 -7.85 2.43
C ALA A 92 5.03 -7.24 1.21
N GLU A 93 5.76 -7.08 0.10
CA GLU A 93 5.22 -6.61 -1.17
C GLU A 93 4.07 -7.50 -1.66
N ALA A 94 4.25 -8.83 -1.63
CA ALA A 94 3.20 -9.76 -2.02
C ALA A 94 1.94 -9.63 -1.14
N ARG A 95 2.11 -9.42 0.17
CA ARG A 95 0.99 -9.20 1.10
C ARG A 95 0.31 -7.86 0.87
N ALA A 96 1.08 -6.79 0.71
CA ALA A 96 0.60 -5.44 0.43
C ALA A 96 -0.21 -5.43 -0.87
N LYS A 97 0.31 -6.07 -1.93
CA LYS A 97 -0.41 -6.26 -3.19
C LYS A 97 -1.73 -7.00 -2.99
N ALA A 98 -1.73 -8.11 -2.26
CA ALA A 98 -2.96 -8.86 -1.99
C ALA A 98 -4.02 -8.02 -1.26
N VAL A 99 -3.61 -7.13 -0.36
CA VAL A 99 -4.49 -6.18 0.33
C VAL A 99 -5.06 -5.15 -0.65
N ARG A 100 -4.22 -4.54 -1.50
CA ARG A 100 -4.65 -3.57 -2.52
C ARG A 100 -5.64 -4.22 -3.51
N ASP A 101 -5.32 -5.41 -4.02
CA ASP A 101 -6.20 -6.17 -4.93
C ASP A 101 -7.57 -6.47 -4.28
N ALA A 102 -7.57 -6.86 -3.00
CA ALA A 102 -8.81 -7.10 -2.26
C ALA A 102 -9.62 -5.81 -2.07
N GLY A 103 -8.97 -4.68 -1.76
CA GLY A 103 -9.60 -3.37 -1.66
C GLY A 103 -10.21 -2.92 -2.97
N GLU A 104 -9.51 -3.10 -4.09
CA GLU A 104 -10.01 -2.77 -5.42
C GLU A 104 -11.21 -3.62 -5.81
N ALA A 105 -11.18 -4.92 -5.51
CA ALA A 105 -12.31 -5.82 -5.74
C ALA A 105 -13.55 -5.39 -4.94
N GLN A 106 -13.38 -5.01 -3.66
CA GLN A 106 -14.46 -4.51 -2.82
C GLN A 106 -15.02 -3.17 -3.31
N ALA A 107 -14.14 -2.24 -3.71
CA ALA A 107 -14.52 -0.96 -4.29
C ALA A 107 -15.32 -1.14 -5.57
N SER A 108 -14.87 -2.04 -6.46
CA SER A 108 -15.56 -2.39 -7.70
C SER A 108 -16.94 -2.99 -7.43
N ALA A 109 -17.05 -3.88 -6.45
CA ALA A 109 -18.32 -4.46 -6.02
C ALA A 109 -19.28 -3.41 -5.40
N ALA A 110 -18.75 -2.36 -4.79
CA ALA A 110 -19.56 -1.25 -4.25
C ALA A 110 -20.10 -0.32 -5.35
N LEU A 111 -19.37 -0.17 -6.47
CA LEU A 111 -19.80 0.61 -7.63
C LEU A 111 -20.78 -0.13 -8.54
N ALA A 112 -20.76 -1.46 -8.51
CA ALA A 112 -21.66 -2.30 -9.31
C ALA A 112 -23.09 -2.43 -8.74
N LYS A 113 -23.36 -1.82 -7.58
CA LYS A 113 -24.66 -1.83 -6.89
C LYS A 113 -25.33 -0.46 -6.97
#